data_AF-A0A816R078-F1
#
_entry.id   AF-A0A816R078-F1
#
_cell.length_a   1.000
_cell.length_b   1.000
_cell.length_c   1.000
_cell.angle_alpha   90.00
_cell.angle_beta   90.00
_cell.angle_gamma   90.00
#
_symmetry.space_group_name_H-M   'P 1'
#
loop_
_entity.id
_entity.type
_entity.pdbx_description
1 polymer ?
#
loop_
_entity_poly.entity_id
_entity_poly.type
_entity_poly.pdbx_seq_one_letter_code
_entity_poly.pdbx_strand_id
1 'polypeptide(L)'
;MFDKATNQTEPIDYLPEGFLDRTKDVGLVIRTLAPQEEILAHEATGGFVSHCGWNSVLESSERCAVIAWPLYSEQKNEEIAEMVKRVMDEEEGKEMRQNVKELKMKTAEEAVMKLSTPQAD
;
A
#
# COMPACT_ATOMS: atom_id res chain seq x y z
N MET A 1 25.56 2.72 -2.40
CA MET A 1 26.82 1.94 -2.44
C MET A 1 26.46 0.51 -2.08
N PHE A 2 26.12 -0.31 -3.08
CA PHE A 2 25.98 -1.75 -2.89
C PHE A 2 27.33 -2.37 -3.21
N ASP A 3 27.87 -3.09 -2.23
CA ASP A 3 29.24 -3.57 -2.20
C ASP A 3 29.45 -4.66 -3.25
N LYS A 4 30.43 -4.47 -4.15
CA LYS A 4 30.81 -5.40 -5.23
C LYS A 4 31.77 -6.49 -4.72
N ALA A 5 31.49 -7.07 -3.56
CA ALA A 5 32.42 -7.98 -2.89
C ALA A 5 31.75 -9.23 -2.27
N THR A 6 30.67 -9.72 -2.87
CA THR A 6 30.17 -11.07 -2.56
C THR A 6 29.93 -11.83 -3.86
N ASN A 7 30.41 -13.05 -3.93
CA ASN A 7 30.13 -14.01 -5.00
C ASN A 7 28.65 -14.44 -4.89
N GLN A 8 27.72 -13.51 -5.11
CA GLN A 8 26.28 -13.76 -4.96
C GLN A 8 25.79 -14.47 -6.22
N THR A 9 25.33 -15.70 -6.04
CA THR A 9 24.45 -16.36 -6.99
C THR A 9 23.22 -15.49 -7.19
N GLU A 10 22.89 -15.24 -8.45
CA GLU A 10 21.71 -14.48 -8.83
C GLU A 10 20.46 -15.27 -8.42
N PRO A 11 19.32 -14.62 -8.10
CA PRO A 11 18.10 -15.31 -7.71
C PRO A 11 17.65 -16.40 -8.70
N ILE A 12 18.02 -16.24 -9.97
CA ILE A 12 17.71 -17.18 -11.04
C ILE A 12 18.50 -18.49 -10.97
N ASP A 13 19.67 -18.48 -10.32
CA ASP A 13 20.54 -19.65 -10.16
C ASP A 13 19.92 -20.68 -9.20
N TYR A 14 18.91 -20.27 -8.42
CA TYR A 14 18.12 -21.16 -7.55
C TYR A 14 16.96 -21.83 -8.27
N LEU A 15 16.67 -21.48 -9.53
CA LEU A 15 15.62 -22.13 -10.30
C LEU A 15 16.06 -23.53 -10.78
N PRO A 16 15.14 -24.50 -10.90
CA PRO A 16 15.46 -25.79 -11.47
C PRO A 16 16.03 -25.68 -12.89
N GLU A 17 16.93 -26.59 -13.25
CA GLU A 17 17.51 -26.64 -14.59
C GLU A 17 16.43 -26.65 -15.68
N GLY A 18 16.60 -25.83 -16.71
CA GLY A 18 15.67 -25.68 -17.83
C GLY A 18 14.32 -25.04 -17.49
N PHE A 19 14.13 -24.46 -16.29
CA PHE A 19 12.85 -23.84 -15.90
C PHE A 19 12.39 -22.76 -16.89
N LEU A 20 13.28 -21.83 -17.24
CA LEU A 20 12.95 -20.72 -18.15
C LEU A 20 12.54 -21.23 -19.54
N ASP A 21 13.24 -22.23 -20.06
CA ASP A 21 12.95 -22.80 -21.38
C ASP A 21 11.57 -23.48 -21.40
N ARG A 22 11.21 -24.15 -20.29
CA ARG A 22 9.90 -24.81 -20.16
C ARG A 22 8.74 -23.82 -19.99
N THR A 23 8.99 -22.63 -19.44
CA THR A 23 7.92 -21.67 -19.12
C THR A 23 7.84 -20.48 -20.07
N LYS A 24 8.79 -20.33 -21.00
CA LYS A 24 8.92 -19.13 -21.87
C LYS A 24 7.66 -18.72 -22.63
N ASP A 25 6.80 -19.67 -22.97
CA ASP A 25 5.59 -19.41 -23.77
C ASP A 25 4.37 -19.01 -22.91
N VAL A 26 4.45 -19.20 -21.58
CA VAL A 26 3.34 -18.99 -20.63
C VAL A 26 3.70 -18.14 -19.41
N GLY A 27 4.98 -17.80 -19.23
CA GLY A 27 5.46 -17.14 -18.03
C GLY A 27 6.68 -16.26 -18.29
N LEU A 28 6.73 -15.16 -17.54
CA LEU A 28 7.83 -14.21 -17.54
C LEU A 28 8.47 -14.14 -16.16
N VAL A 29 9.79 -14.25 -16.10
CA VAL A 29 10.56 -14.09 -14.85
C VAL A 29 11.25 -12.73 -14.86
N ILE A 30 10.86 -11.86 -13.93
CA ILE A 30 11.48 -10.56 -13.72
C ILE A 30 12.51 -10.72 -12.59
N ARG A 31 13.78 -10.41 -12.87
CA ARG A 31 14.90 -10.57 -11.92
C ARG A 31 15.04 -9.41 -10.93
N THR A 32 14.39 -8.31 -11.24
CA THR A 32 14.39 -7.06 -10.47
C THR A 32 13.01 -6.77 -9.92
N LEU A 33 12.81 -5.58 -9.34
CA LEU A 33 11.48 -5.11 -8.98
C LEU A 33 10.58 -5.05 -10.22
N ALA A 34 9.42 -5.71 -10.15
CA ALA A 34 8.39 -5.65 -11.17
C ALA A 34 7.52 -4.40 -10.96
N PRO A 35 6.93 -3.82 -12.04
CA PRO A 35 5.97 -2.72 -11.92
C PRO A 35 4.62 -3.24 -11.39
N GLN A 36 4.55 -3.53 -10.09
CA GLN A 36 3.42 -4.21 -9.44
C GLN A 36 2.08 -3.51 -9.68
N GLU A 37 2.04 -2.18 -9.54
CA GLU A 37 0.81 -1.40 -9.73
C GLU A 37 0.25 -1.55 -11.15
N GLU A 38 1.12 -1.45 -12.17
CA GLU A 38 0.74 -1.59 -13.58
C GLU A 38 0.25 -3.02 -13.88
N ILE A 39 0.93 -4.03 -13.34
CA ILE A 39 0.53 -5.44 -13.49
C ILE A 39 -0.84 -5.68 -12.84
N LEU A 40 -1.05 -5.22 -11.61
CA LEU A 40 -2.32 -5.42 -10.91
C LEU A 40 -3.47 -4.63 -11.54
N ALA A 41 -3.19 -3.47 -12.16
CA ALA A 41 -4.20 -2.69 -12.88
C ALA A 41 -4.58 -3.26 -14.25
N HIS A 42 -3.81 -4.20 -14.79
CA HIS A 42 -4.02 -4.74 -16.13
C HIS A 42 -5.19 -5.75 -16.16
N GLU A 43 -6.11 -5.61 -17.11
CA GLU A 43 -7.32 -6.46 -17.21
C GLU A 43 -7.04 -7.96 -17.38
N ALA A 44 -5.89 -8.30 -17.97
CA ALA A 44 -5.45 -9.70 -18.11
C ALA A 44 -4.99 -10.34 -16.78
N THR A 45 -4.88 -9.58 -15.69
CA THR A 45 -4.44 -10.08 -14.39
C THR A 45 -5.59 -10.75 -13.66
N GLY A 46 -5.66 -12.08 -13.75
CA GLY A 46 -6.72 -12.87 -13.11
C GLY A 46 -6.50 -13.17 -11.62
N GLY A 47 -5.26 -13.07 -11.11
CA GLY A 47 -4.97 -13.34 -9.71
C GLY A 47 -3.56 -12.97 -9.27
N PHE A 48 -3.39 -12.86 -7.95
CA PHE A 48 -2.16 -12.42 -7.32
C PHE A 48 -1.81 -13.30 -6.11
N VAL A 49 -0.68 -13.98 -6.18
CA VAL A 49 -0.10 -14.69 -5.03
C VAL A 49 0.72 -13.67 -4.25
N SER A 50 0.31 -13.37 -3.02
CA SER A 50 0.88 -12.26 -2.25
C SER A 50 1.36 -12.71 -0.88
N HIS A 51 2.43 -12.09 -0.40
CA HIS A 51 2.89 -12.24 0.98
C HIS A 51 2.01 -11.52 2.00
N CYS A 52 0.92 -10.90 1.54
CA CYS A 52 -0.09 -10.22 2.36
C CYS A 52 0.40 -8.95 3.09
N GLY A 53 1.48 -8.32 2.60
CA GLY A 53 1.82 -6.97 3.04
C GLY A 53 0.68 -5.99 2.75
N TRP A 54 0.41 -5.07 3.67
CA TRP A 54 -0.76 -4.17 3.63
C TRP A 54 -0.94 -3.44 2.30
N ASN A 55 0.14 -2.86 1.75
CA ASN A 55 0.08 -2.16 0.46
C ASN A 55 -0.34 -3.11 -0.67
N SER A 56 0.22 -4.33 -0.69
CA SER A 56 -0.10 -5.33 -1.70
C SER A 56 -1.54 -5.83 -1.60
N VAL A 57 -2.09 -5.92 -0.38
CA VAL A 57 -3.51 -6.26 -0.17
C VAL A 57 -4.41 -5.13 -0.65
N LEU A 58 -4.12 -3.88 -0.31
CA LEU A 58 -4.88 -2.72 -0.78
C LEU A 58 -4.84 -2.56 -2.30
N GLU A 59 -3.70 -2.83 -2.92
CA GLU A 59 -3.56 -2.74 -4.37
C GLU A 59 -4.34 -3.86 -5.09
N SER A 60 -4.54 -5.01 -4.46
CA SER A 60 -5.16 -6.17 -5.10
C SER A 60 -6.62 -6.41 -4.74
N SER A 61 -7.12 -5.91 -3.61
CA SER A 61 -8.46 -6.21 -3.07
C SER A 61 -9.61 -5.93 -4.03
N GLU A 62 -9.47 -4.91 -4.88
CA GLU A 62 -10.48 -4.54 -5.87
C GLU A 62 -10.10 -4.89 -7.31
N ARG A 63 -8.91 -5.50 -7.53
CA ARG A 63 -8.36 -5.71 -8.88
C ARG A 63 -8.31 -7.16 -9.32
N CYS A 64 -8.02 -8.10 -8.42
CA CYS A 64 -7.94 -9.52 -8.78
C CYS A 64 -8.12 -10.45 -7.57
N ALA A 65 -8.29 -11.75 -7.83
CA ALA A 65 -8.36 -12.74 -6.76
C ALA A 65 -6.98 -12.91 -6.09
N VAL A 66 -6.94 -12.86 -4.75
CA VAL A 66 -5.69 -12.98 -3.99
C VAL A 66 -5.54 -14.40 -3.43
N ILE A 67 -4.38 -15.01 -3.68
CA ILE A 67 -3.93 -16.21 -2.98
C ILE A 67 -2.96 -15.76 -1.89
N ALA A 68 -3.40 -15.89 -0.64
CA ALA A 68 -2.63 -15.48 0.52
C ALA A 68 -1.48 -16.45 0.82
N TRP A 69 -0.25 -15.92 0.88
CA TRP A 69 0.95 -16.64 1.29
C TRP A 69 1.74 -15.82 2.33
N PRO A 70 1.26 -15.69 3.57
CA PRO A 70 1.93 -14.90 4.58
C PRO A 70 3.32 -15.49 4.88
N LEU A 71 4.37 -14.66 4.83
CA LEU A 71 5.76 -15.10 5.06
C LEU A 71 6.34 -14.53 6.35
N TYR A 72 6.39 -13.21 6.56
CA TYR A 72 6.73 -12.53 7.83
C TYR A 72 6.36 -11.03 7.75
N SER A 73 6.20 -10.35 8.89
CA SER A 73 5.71 -8.96 9.03
C SER A 73 4.20 -8.76 8.84
N GLU A 74 3.38 -9.51 9.56
CA GLU A 74 2.17 -8.90 10.10
C GLU A 74 2.65 -8.10 11.29
N GLN A 75 2.88 -6.79 11.11
CA GLN A 75 3.30 -5.83 12.13
C GLN A 75 2.86 -6.31 13.52
N LYS A 76 3.74 -6.39 14.53
CA LYS A 76 3.34 -6.90 15.86
C LYS A 76 2.00 -6.27 16.20
N ASN A 77 0.92 -7.08 16.18
CA ASN A 77 -0.44 -6.52 16.20
C ASN A 77 -0.63 -5.65 17.45
N GLU A 78 0.14 -5.93 18.51
CA GLU A 78 0.25 -5.11 19.72
C GLU A 78 0.83 -3.71 19.49
N GLU A 79 1.92 -3.53 18.73
CA GLU A 79 2.50 -2.20 18.48
C GLU A 79 1.55 -1.32 17.66
N ILE A 80 0.83 -1.92 16.71
CA ILE A 80 -0.18 -1.20 15.92
C ILE A 80 -1.44 -0.94 16.71
N ALA A 81 -1.91 -1.92 17.48
CA ALA A 81 -3.03 -1.72 18.38
C ALA A 81 -2.72 -0.61 19.38
N GLU A 82 -1.49 -0.53 19.91
CA GLU A 82 -1.06 0.56 20.77
C GLU A 82 -1.01 1.90 20.05
N MET A 83 -0.46 1.97 18.83
CA MET A 83 -0.45 3.22 18.06
C MET A 83 -1.85 3.70 17.69
N VAL A 84 -2.74 2.79 17.27
CA VAL A 84 -4.15 3.09 16.96
C VAL A 84 -4.88 3.53 18.23
N LYS A 85 -4.68 2.82 19.33
CA LYS A 85 -5.25 3.17 20.63
C LYS A 85 -4.75 4.54 21.11
N ARG A 86 -3.48 4.86 20.90
CA ARG A 86 -2.92 6.19 21.20
C ARG A 86 -3.63 7.29 20.42
N VAL A 87 -3.76 7.12 19.11
CA VAL A 87 -4.46 8.08 18.24
C VAL A 87 -5.95 8.19 18.61
N MET A 88 -6.58 7.11 19.05
CA MET A 88 -8.01 7.10 19.40
C MET A 88 -8.29 7.61 20.82
N ASP A 89 -7.55 7.18 21.83
CA ASP A 89 -7.91 7.31 23.24
C ASP A 89 -7.05 8.32 24.01
N GLU A 90 -5.84 8.63 23.54
CA GLU A 90 -4.96 9.59 24.23
C GLU A 90 -5.33 11.04 23.92
N GLU A 91 -4.89 11.95 24.80
CA GLU A 91 -5.27 13.37 24.78
C GLU A 91 -4.82 14.07 23.50
N GLU A 92 -3.63 13.76 22.98
CA GLU A 92 -3.14 14.31 21.70
C GLU A 92 -4.09 13.98 20.54
N GLY A 93 -4.63 12.75 20.50
CA GLY A 93 -5.59 12.33 19.50
C GLY A 93 -6.96 13.00 19.64
N LYS A 94 -7.42 13.21 20.88
CA LYS A 94 -8.66 13.96 21.17
C LYS A 94 -8.54 15.43 20.80
N GLU A 95 -7.41 16.05 21.15
CA GLU A 95 -7.11 17.44 20.83
C GLU A 95 -7.04 17.64 19.31
N MET A 96 -6.35 16.74 18.60
CA MET A 96 -6.31 16.78 17.13
C MET A 96 -7.71 16.72 16.52
N ARG A 97 -8.61 15.87 17.01
CA ARG A 97 -10.00 15.81 16.53
C ARG A 97 -10.80 17.07 16.85
N GLN A 98 -10.57 17.69 18.00
CA GLN A 98 -11.22 18.93 18.39
C GLN A 98 -10.74 20.09 17.49
N ASN A 99 -9.43 20.20 17.28
CA ASN A 99 -8.84 21.19 16.38
C ASN A 99 -9.36 21.05 14.95
N VAL A 100 -9.51 19.82 14.44
CA VAL A 100 -10.11 19.56 13.13
C VAL A 100 -11.59 19.98 13.07
N LYS A 101 -12.38 19.75 14.14
CA LYS A 101 -13.78 20.20 14.20
C LYS A 101 -13.90 21.71 14.21
N GLU A 102 -13.07 22.39 15.00
CA GLU A 102 -13.05 23.85 15.07
C GLU A 102 -12.62 24.48 13.73
N LEU A 103 -11.60 23.91 13.09
CA LEU A 103 -11.20 24.34 11.75
C LEU A 103 -12.33 24.16 10.74
N LYS A 104 -13.01 22.99 10.74
CA LYS A 104 -14.15 22.76 9.86
C LYS A 104 -15.32 23.73 10.11
N MET A 105 -15.63 24.02 11.37
CA MET A 105 -16.66 25.01 11.73
C MET A 105 -16.28 26.40 11.24
N LYS A 106 -15.04 26.85 11.48
CA LYS A 106 -14.56 28.15 11.01
C LYS A 106 -14.57 28.25 9.49
N THR A 107 -14.13 27.22 8.78
CA THR A 107 -14.19 27.19 7.31
C THR A 107 -15.63 27.21 6.79
N ALA A 108 -16.56 26.52 7.47
CA ALA A 108 -17.98 26.56 7.12
C ALA A 108 -18.58 27.96 7.37
N GLU A 109 -18.26 28.59 8.50
CA GLU A 109 -18.68 29.96 8.82
C GLU A 109 -18.13 30.98 7.81
N GLU A 110 -16.85 30.87 7.45
CA GLU A 110 -16.24 31.71 6.41
C GLU A 110 -16.90 31.51 5.05
N ALA A 111 -17.26 30.27 4.69
CA ALA A 111 -17.96 29.97 3.44
C ALA A 111 -19.39 30.56 3.44
N VAL A 112 -20.11 30.48 4.56
CA VAL A 112 -21.45 31.07 4.73
C VAL A 112 -21.39 32.59 4.69
N MET A 113 -20.38 33.21 5.31
CA MET A 113 -20.22 34.66 5.31
C MET A 113 -19.91 35.20 3.91
N LYS A 114 -19.11 34.48 3.11
CA LYS A 114 -18.85 34.80 1.69
C LYS A 114 -20.08 34.66 0.79
N LEU A 115 -21.04 33.81 1.13
CA LEU A 115 -22.31 33.66 0.42
C LEU A 115 -23.33 34.74 0.78
N SER A 116 -23.16 35.39 1.94
CA SER A 116 -24.10 36.38 2.47
C SER A 116 -23.68 37.84 2.24
N THR A 117 -22.49 38.09 1.68
CA THR A 117 -22.13 39.40 1.14
C THR A 117 -22.85 39.61 -0.20
N PRO A 118 -23.74 40.61 -0.34
CA PRO A 118 -24.34 40.92 -1.63
C PRO A 118 -23.22 41.28 -2.61
N GLN A 119 -23.21 40.67 -3.80
CA GLN A 119 -22.47 41.21 -4.92
C GLN A 119 -23.05 42.61 -5.17
N ALA A 120 -22.24 43.63 -4.87
CA ALA A 120 -22.56 45.00 -5.18
C ALA A 120 -22.54 45.14 -6.71
N ASP A 121 -23.72 45.32 -7.30
CA ASP A 121 -23.92 45.82 -8.67
C ASP A 121 -23.46 47.29 -8.77
#